data_AF-A0A1M4SYC3-F1
#
_entry.id   AF-A0A1M4SYC3-F1
#
_cell.length_a   1.000
_cell.length_b   1.000
_cell.length_c   1.000
_cell.angle_alpha   90.00
_cell.angle_beta   90.00
_cell.angle_gamma   90.00
#
_symmetry.space_group_name_H-M   'P 1'
#
loop_
_entity.id
_entity.type
_entity.pdbx_description
1 polymer ?
#
loop_
_entity_poly.entity_id
_entity_poly.type
_entity_poly.pdbx_seq_one_letter_code
_entity_poly.pdbx_strand_id
1 'polypeptide(L)' 'MNYLLALGALAVGIYTLSFATWLWKQQNKRGAVGTFLLTVITLAVSFYSIFLRQPF' A
#
# COMPACT_ATOMS: atom_id res chain seq x y z
N MET A 1 -2.25 17.58 -9.29
CA MET A 1 -1.08 16.69 -8.99
C MET A 1 -1.35 15.70 -7.87
N ASN A 2 -1.87 16.14 -6.72
CA ASN A 2 -2.12 15.27 -5.56
C ASN A 2 -2.98 14.03 -5.87
N TYR A 3 -4.05 14.19 -6.67
CA TYR A 3 -4.90 13.07 -7.07
C TYR A 3 -4.22 12.04 -7.99
N LEU A 4 -3.31 12.49 -8.87
CA LEU A 4 -2.53 11.59 -9.73
C LEU A 4 -1.50 10.81 -8.92
N LEU A 5 -0.86 11.45 -7.94
CA LEU A 5 0.05 10.80 -7.00
C LEU A 5 -0.69 9.77 -6.12
N ALA A 6 -1.89 10.12 -5.65
CA ALA A 6 -2.72 9.22 -4.86
C ALA A 6 -3.20 8.02 -5.69
N LEU A 7 -3.58 8.23 -6.96
CA LEU A 7 -3.92 7.15 -7.89
C LEU A 7 -2.74 6.18 -8.10
N GLY A 8 -1.53 6.70 -8.27
CA GLY A 8 -0.32 5.88 -8.37
C GLY A 8 -0.10 5.02 -7.12
N ALA A 9 -0.18 5.63 -5.93
CA ALA A 9 -0.05 4.92 -4.66
C ALA A 9 -1.14 3.84 -4.49
N LEU A 10 -2.39 4.14 -4.86
CA LEU A 10 -3.50 3.19 -4.82
C LEU A 10 -3.29 2.02 -5.78
N ALA A 11 -2.85 2.27 -7.02
CA ALA A 11 -2.60 1.23 -8.00
C ALA A 11 -1.53 0.24 -7.52
N VAL A 12 -0.42 0.76 -6.97
CA VAL A 12 0.63 -0.07 -6.35
C VAL A 12 0.06 -0.83 -5.16
N GLY A 13 -0.69 -0.17 -4.27
CA GLY A 13 -1.30 -0.80 -3.11
C GLY A 13 -2.23 -1.96 -3.46
N ILE A 14 -3.10 -1.79 -4.46
CA ILE A 14 -4.01 -2.85 -4.94
C ILE A 14 -3.23 -4.05 -5.50
N TYR A 15 -2.17 -3.79 -6.27
CA TYR A 15 -1.31 -4.84 -6.80
C TYR A 15 -0.61 -5.62 -5.68
N THR A 16 -0.04 -4.92 -4.70
CA THR A 16 0.66 -5.56 -3.58
C THR A 16 -0.30 -6.31 -2.65
N LEU A 17 -1.54 -5.82 -2.46
CA LEU A 17 -2.57 -6.57 -1.75
C LEU A 17 -2.97 -7.85 -2.49
N SER A 18 -3.13 -7.78 -3.82
CA SER A 18 -3.39 -8.97 -4.64
C SER A 18 -2.27 -10.00 -4.49
N PHE A 19 -1.02 -9.55 -4.48
CA PHE A 19 0.14 -10.40 -4.20
C PHE A 19 0.12 -11.01 -2.79
N ALA A 20 -0.25 -10.23 -1.77
CA ALA A 20 -0.40 -10.74 -0.40
C ALA A 20 -1.48 -11.83 -0.31
N THR A 21 -2.62 -11.66 -1.01
CA THR A 21 -3.65 -12.71 -1.07
C THR A 21 -3.17 -13.97 -1.78
N TRP A 22 -2.31 -13.83 -2.80
CA TRP A 22 -1.71 -14.97 -3.49
C TRP A 22 -0.70 -15.71 -2.61
N LEU A 23 0.15 -14.99 -1.86
CA LEU A 23 1.03 -15.56 -0.84
C LEU A 23 0.26 -16.36 0.22
N TRP A 24 -0.91 -15.86 0.61
CA TRP A 24 -1.79 -16.55 1.56
C TRP A 24 -2.28 -17.90 0.99
N LYS A 25 -2.64 -17.93 -0.30
CA LYS A 25 -3.03 -19.16 -1.00
C LYS A 25 -1.87 -20.16 -1.13
N GLN A 26 -0.63 -19.68 -1.19
CA GLN A 26 0.57 -20.53 -1.23
C GLN A 26 1.03 -21.05 0.15
N GLN A 27 0.18 -20.99 1.18
CA GLN A 27 0.53 -21.39 2.56
C GLN A 27 1.64 -20.51 3.20
N ASN A 28 2.14 -19.48 2.51
CA ASN A 28 3.13 -18.56 3.07
C ASN A 28 2.45 -17.43 3.86
N LYS A 29 1.84 -17.81 4.98
CA LYS A 29 1.05 -16.89 5.83
C LYS A 29 1.89 -15.76 6.42
N ARG A 30 3.15 -16.03 6.79
CA ARG A 30 4.07 -15.01 7.34
C ARG A 30 4.41 -13.96 6.29
N GLY A 31 4.72 -14.40 5.06
CA GLY A 31 4.97 -13.49 3.94
C GLY A 31 3.73 -12.66 3.58
N ALA A 32 2.54 -13.27 3.59
CA ALA A 32 1.29 -12.59 3.31
C ALA A 32 0.95 -11.50 4.36
N VAL A 33 1.09 -11.82 5.65
CA VAL A 33 0.86 -10.85 6.73
C VAL A 33 1.86 -9.69 6.65
N GLY A 34 3.14 -9.99 6.42
CA GLY A 34 4.18 -8.96 6.30
C GLY A 34 3.95 -8.03 5.11
N THR A 35 3.65 -8.59 3.93
CA THR A 35 3.34 -7.79 2.73
C THR A 35 2.06 -6.98 2.90
N PHE A 36 1.02 -7.54 3.51
CA PHE A 36 -0.21 -6.81 3.81
C PHE A 36 0.04 -5.61 4.74
N LEU A 37 0.69 -5.83 5.89
CA LEU A 37 1.03 -4.78 6.85
C LEU A 37 1.89 -3.68 6.22
N LEU A 38 2.93 -4.07 5.48
CA LEU A 38 3.80 -3.13 4.78
C LEU A 38 3.01 -2.27 3.81
N THR A 39 2.13 -2.89 3.01
CA THR A 39 1.31 -2.17 2.01
C THR A 39 0.38 -1.15 2.69
N VAL A 40 -0.28 -1.54 3.78
CA VAL A 40 -1.19 -0.65 4.54
C VAL A 40 -0.42 0.55 5.11
N ILE A 41 0.76 0.32 5.70
CA ILE A 41 1.60 1.39 6.26
C ILE A 41 2.08 2.33 5.16
N THR A 42 2.57 1.79 4.04
CA THR A 42 3.04 2.59 2.91
C THR A 42 1.92 3.46 2.32
N LEU A 43 0.70 2.91 2.17
CA LEU A 43 -0.45 3.67 1.74
C LEU A 43 -0.79 4.77 2.76
N ALA A 44 -0.85 4.46 4.05
CA ALA A 44 -1.15 5.45 5.09
C ALA A 44 -0.15 6.63 5.06
N VAL A 45 1.14 6.34 4.96
CA VAL A 45 2.20 7.36 4.87
C VAL A 45 2.08 8.17 3.57
N SER A 46 1.79 7.51 2.45
CA SER A 46 1.63 8.17 1.16
C SER A 46 0.42 9.11 1.14
N PHE A 47 -0.72 8.68 1.69
CA PHE A 47 -1.90 9.52 1.81
C PHE A 47 -1.66 10.68 2.78
N TYR A 48 -0.98 10.43 3.91
CA TYR A 48 -0.60 11.49 4.84
C TYR A 48 0.29 12.54 4.17
N SER A 49 1.30 12.13 3.41
CA SER A 49 2.22 13.05 2.73
C SER A 49 1.56 13.83 1.59
N ILE A 50 0.56 13.26 0.91
CA ILE A 50 -0.14 13.91 -0.20
C ILE A 50 -1.20 14.91 0.29
N PHE A 51 -1.91 14.60 1.37
CA PHE A 51 -3.08 15.38 1.80
C PHE A 51 -2.90 16.17 3.10
N LEU A 52 -2.13 15.66 4.07
CA LEU A 52 -1.99 16.30 5.39
C LEU A 52 -0.68 17.07 5.55
N ARG A 53 0.38 16.72 4.81
CA ARG A 53 1.66 17.43 4.89
C ARG A 53 1.51 18.83 4.30
N GLN A 54 1.54 19.84 5.16
CA GLN A 54 1.62 21.24 4.74
C GLN A 54 3.01 21.50 4.12
N PRO A 55 3.08 22.14 2.94
CA PRO A 55 4.34 22.63 2.40
C PRO A 55 4.80 23.81 3.27
N PHE A 56 5.95 23.64 3.93
CA PHE A 56 6.69 24.74 4.57
C PHE A 56 7.37 25.59 3.52
#